data_AF-A0A7J4JDD4-F1
#
_entry.id   AF-A0A7J4JDD4-F1
#
_cell.length_a   1.000
_cell.length_b   1.000
_cell.length_c   1.000
_cell.angle_alpha   90.00
_cell.angle_beta   90.00
_cell.angle_gamma   90.00
#
_symmetry.space_group_name_H-M   'P 1'
#
loop_
_entity.id
_entity.type
_entity.pdbx_description
1 polymer ?
#
loop_
_entity_poly.entity_id
_entity_poly.type
_entity_poly.pdbx_seq_one_letter_code
_entity_poly.pdbx_strand_id
1 'polypeptide(L)'
;MINKKLQWDLILMSQKDQRMINSKKWSSAIIKRNTAHLKDIIKKYGRPSSKFVGLAGESAAWLIAQHSDYDVKFQERCLKSL
;
A
#
# COMPACT_ATOMS: atom_id res chain seq x y z
N MET A 1 -13.59 -13.64 -8.76
CA MET A 1 -12.27 -13.68 -9.46
C MET A 1 -11.45 -12.50 -8.97
N ILE A 2 -10.19 -12.70 -8.62
CA ILE A 2 -9.34 -11.61 -8.08
C ILE A 2 -8.73 -10.76 -9.20
N ASN A 3 -8.58 -9.45 -8.95
CA ASN A 3 -7.91 -8.52 -9.85
C ASN A 3 -6.38 -8.72 -9.77
N LYS A 4 -5.88 -9.65 -10.58
CA LYS A 4 -4.45 -10.01 -10.62
C LYS A 4 -3.54 -8.84 -10.97
N LYS A 5 -3.96 -7.95 -11.86
CA LYS A 5 -3.16 -6.77 -12.24
C LYS A 5 -2.94 -5.86 -11.03
N LEU A 6 -4.00 -5.57 -10.28
CA LEU A 6 -3.92 -4.73 -9.09
C LEU A 6 -3.19 -5.43 -7.94
N GLN A 7 -3.37 -6.74 -7.78
CA GLN A 7 -2.58 -7.53 -6.84
C GLN A 7 -1.08 -7.37 -7.09
N TRP A 8 -0.64 -7.55 -8.33
CA TRP A 8 0.78 -7.43 -8.69
C TRP A 8 1.32 -6.02 -8.50
N ASP A 9 0.53 -5.00 -8.84
CA ASP A 9 0.90 -3.60 -8.63
C ASP A 9 1.19 -3.31 -7.14
N LEU A 10 0.26 -3.70 -6.26
CA LEU A 10 0.42 -3.55 -4.80
C LEU A 10 1.66 -4.28 -4.28
N ILE A 11 1.89 -5.53 -4.72
CA ILE A 11 3.05 -6.32 -4.32
C ILE A 11 4.35 -5.64 -4.76
N LEU A 12 4.43 -5.15 -6.00
CA LEU A 12 5.63 -4.49 -6.53
C LEU A 12 5.94 -3.18 -5.79
N MET A 13 4.92 -2.40 -5.45
CA MET A 13 5.06 -1.21 -4.62
C MET A 13 5.61 -1.56 -3.24
N SER A 14 4.99 -2.53 -2.56
CA SER A 14 5.40 -2.99 -1.24
C SER A 14 6.82 -3.57 -1.24
N GLN A 15 7.24 -4.31 -2.26
CA GLN A 15 8.61 -4.80 -2.37
C GLN A 15 9.65 -3.68 -2.51
N LYS A 16 9.36 -2.63 -3.30
CA LYS A 16 10.24 -1.46 -3.42
C LYS A 16 10.38 -0.75 -2.08
N ASP A 17 9.26 -0.65 -1.38
CA ASP A 17 9.18 -0.05 -0.06
C ASP A 17 9.98 -0.85 0.98
N GLN A 18 9.75 -2.16 1.10
CA GLN A 18 10.47 -3.05 2.01
C GLN A 18 11.97 -3.12 1.72
N ARG A 19 12.40 -3.09 0.46
CA ARG A 19 13.83 -2.99 0.13
C ARG A 19 14.45 -1.71 0.69
N MET A 20 13.75 -0.59 0.59
CA MET A 20 14.19 0.68 1.16
C MET A 20 14.27 0.61 2.69
N ILE A 21 13.24 0.09 3.37
CA ILE A 21 13.22 -0.13 4.83
C ILE A 21 14.38 -1.02 5.28
N ASN A 22 14.55 -2.19 4.66
CA ASN A 22 15.57 -3.18 5.05
C ASN A 22 17.00 -2.67 4.78
N SER A 23 17.17 -1.80 3.78
CA SER A 23 18.47 -1.17 3.50
C SER A 23 18.86 -0.08 4.51
N LYS A 24 17.94 0.32 5.40
CA LYS A 24 18.06 1.47 6.32
C LYS A 24 18.31 2.82 5.61
N LYS A 25 18.18 2.88 4.29
CA LYS A 25 18.29 4.12 3.49
C LYS A 25 16.92 4.72 3.26
N TRP A 26 16.38 5.35 4.29
CA TRP A 26 15.04 5.92 4.24
C TRP A 26 14.88 6.91 3.08
N SER A 27 13.78 6.77 2.33
CA SER A 27 13.42 7.68 1.25
C SER A 27 11.95 8.11 1.35
N SER A 28 11.75 9.35 1.80
CA SER A 28 10.41 9.95 1.88
C SER A 28 9.73 10.05 0.51
N ALA A 29 10.50 10.12 -0.58
CA ALA A 29 9.96 10.17 -1.93
C ALA A 29 9.27 8.86 -2.34
N ILE A 30 9.85 7.70 -1.99
CA ILE A 30 9.25 6.38 -2.28
C ILE A 30 7.94 6.22 -1.52
N ILE A 31 7.95 6.55 -0.22
CA ILE A 31 6.76 6.49 0.62
C ILE A 31 5.66 7.39 0.08
N LYS A 32 5.95 8.69 -0.15
CA LYS A 32 4.98 9.64 -0.69
C LYS A 32 4.37 9.18 -2.01
N ARG A 33 5.18 8.62 -2.91
CA ARG A 33 4.70 8.06 -4.18
C ARG A 33 3.79 6.86 -3.96
N ASN A 34 4.17 5.93 -3.08
CA ASN A 34 3.36 4.75 -2.78
C ASN A 34 2.04 5.13 -2.10
N THR A 35 2.06 6.06 -1.14
CA THR A 35 0.86 6.59 -0.47
C THR A 35 -0.08 7.27 -1.46
N ALA A 36 0.44 8.11 -2.36
CA ALA A 36 -0.36 8.76 -3.40
C ALA A 36 -1.04 7.72 -4.31
N HIS A 37 -0.28 6.73 -4.78
CA HIS A 37 -0.83 5.68 -5.63
C HIS A 37 -1.84 4.78 -4.91
N LEU A 38 -1.61 4.46 -3.62
CA LEU A 38 -2.58 3.72 -2.81
C LEU A 38 -3.89 4.51 -2.62
N LYS A 39 -3.82 5.84 -2.44
CA LYS A 39 -5.01 6.70 -2.40
C LYS A 39 -5.79 6.64 -3.71
N ASP A 40 -5.11 6.67 -4.85
CA ASP A 40 -5.75 6.58 -6.16
C ASP A 40 -6.42 5.22 -6.37
N ILE A 41 -5.76 4.13 -5.95
CA ILE A 41 -6.34 2.79 -5.93
C ILE A 41 -7.61 2.77 -5.07
N ILE A 42 -7.55 3.29 -3.84
CA ILE A 42 -8.70 3.32 -2.94
C ILE A 42 -9.84 4.16 -3.51
N LYS A 43 -9.54 5.31 -4.11
CA LYS A 43 -10.53 6.18 -4.76
C LYS A 43 -11.23 5.48 -5.93
N LYS A 44 -10.48 4.67 -6.70
CA LYS A 44 -11.00 4.02 -7.92
C LYS A 44 -11.69 2.68 -7.66
N TYR A 45 -11.15 1.88 -6.75
CA TYR A 45 -11.56 0.49 -6.55
C TYR A 45 -12.12 0.21 -5.14
N GLY A 46 -12.10 1.20 -4.24
CA GLY A 46 -12.35 0.99 -2.83
C GLY A 46 -11.15 0.33 -2.14
N ARG A 47 -11.34 -0.06 -0.87
CA ARG A 47 -10.28 -0.68 -0.07
C ARG A 47 -9.80 -1.98 -0.74
N PRO A 48 -8.49 -2.16 -0.96
CA PRO A 48 -7.95 -3.46 -1.36
C PRO A 48 -8.28 -4.49 -0.28
N SER A 49 -9.15 -5.44 -0.60
CA SER A 49 -9.51 -6.55 0.28
C SER A 49 -9.00 -7.86 -0.29
N SER A 50 -8.79 -8.86 0.56
CA SER A 50 -8.43 -10.21 0.12
C SER A 50 -9.38 -10.80 -0.91
N LYS A 51 -10.68 -10.47 -0.86
CA LYS A 51 -11.67 -10.89 -1.87
C LYS A 51 -11.42 -10.28 -3.25
N PHE A 52 -10.83 -9.08 -3.32
CA PHE A 52 -10.61 -8.35 -4.56
C PHE A 52 -9.18 -8.51 -5.12
N VAL A 53 -8.17 -8.49 -4.25
CA VAL A 53 -6.74 -8.53 -4.64
C VAL A 53 -5.98 -9.73 -4.08
N GLY A 54 -6.66 -10.66 -3.40
CA GLY A 54 -6.02 -11.76 -2.68
C GLY A 54 -5.29 -11.31 -1.41
N LEU A 55 -4.97 -12.26 -0.53
CA LEU A 55 -4.29 -11.99 0.75
C LEU A 55 -2.99 -11.22 0.56
N ALA A 56 -2.14 -11.64 -0.39
CA ALA A 56 -0.88 -10.96 -0.66
C ALA A 56 -1.05 -9.49 -1.11
N GLY A 57 -2.10 -9.17 -1.86
CA GLY A 57 -2.37 -7.80 -2.28
C GLY A 57 -2.89 -6.94 -1.12
N GLU A 58 -3.75 -7.51 -0.27
CA GLU A 58 -4.25 -6.85 0.94
C GLU A 58 -3.10 -6.58 1.92
N SER A 59 -2.23 -7.57 2.20
CA SER A 59 -1.05 -7.38 3.04
C SER A 59 -0.09 -6.33 2.48
N ALA A 60 0.12 -6.30 1.16
CA ALA A 60 0.94 -5.29 0.51
C ALA A 60 0.35 -3.88 0.67
N ALA A 61 -0.97 -3.72 0.51
CA ALA A 61 -1.67 -2.46 0.74
C ALA A 61 -1.55 -1.99 2.21
N TRP A 62 -1.66 -2.93 3.15
CA TRP A 62 -1.49 -2.64 4.58
C TRP A 62 -0.07 -2.14 4.90
N LEU A 63 0.97 -2.80 4.37
CA LEU A 63 2.37 -2.35 4.56
C LEU A 63 2.61 -0.94 4.04
N ILE A 64 2.08 -0.62 2.84
CA ILE A 64 2.19 0.73 2.27
C ILE A 64 1.46 1.76 3.15
N ALA A 65 0.28 1.42 3.65
CA ALA A 65 -0.46 2.28 4.56
C ALA A 65 0.29 2.50 5.88
N GLN A 66 0.89 1.45 6.45
CA GLN A 66 1.67 1.52 7.68
C GLN A 66 2.82 2.53 7.58
N HIS A 67 3.48 2.64 6.43
CA HIS A 67 4.60 3.58 6.26
C HIS A 67 4.17 4.98 5.81
N SER A 68 2.87 5.26 5.67
CA SER A 68 2.35 6.58 5.28
C SER A 68 2.31 7.57 6.46
N ASP A 69 3.32 7.57 7.32
CA ASP A 69 3.41 8.31 8.59
C ASP A 69 3.33 9.84 8.44
N TYR A 70 3.82 10.37 7.31
CA TYR A 70 3.71 11.79 6.97
C TYR A 70 2.26 12.26 6.74
N ASP A 71 1.32 11.33 6.52
CA ASP A 71 -0.11 11.59 6.40
C ASP A 71 -0.89 10.75 7.42
N VAL A 72 -0.79 11.19 8.68
CA VAL A 72 -1.40 10.54 9.85
C VAL A 72 -2.89 10.26 9.64
N LYS A 73 -3.65 11.22 9.08
CA LYS A 73 -5.10 11.04 8.86
C LYS A 73 -5.38 9.90 7.89
N PHE A 74 -4.60 9.80 6.81
CA PHE A 74 -4.72 8.69 5.87
C PHE A 74 -4.32 7.36 6.51
N GLN A 75 -3.17 7.34 7.19
CA GLN A 75 -2.65 6.16 7.86
C GLN A 75 -3.65 5.61 8.89
N GLU A 76 -4.18 6.46 9.78
CA GLU A 76 -5.18 6.06 10.78
C GLU A 76 -6.44 5.48 10.14
N ARG A 77 -6.95 6.12 9.09
CA ARG A 77 -8.13 5.63 8.37
C ARG A 77 -7.88 4.24 7.79
N CYS A 78 -6.71 4.03 7.22
CA CYS A 78 -6.30 2.75 6.67
C CYS A 78 -6.12 1.70 7.77
N LEU A 79 -5.38 1.96 8.84
CA LEU A 79 -5.09 0.98 9.90
C LEU A 79 -6.33 0.59 10.74
N LYS A 80 -7.33 1.46 10.86
CA LYS A 80 -8.62 1.11 11.49
C LYS A 80 -9.50 0.23 10.60
N SER A 81 -9.24 0.23 9.30
CA SER A 81 -10.17 -0.30 8.29
C SER A 81 -9.60 -1.46 7.47
N LEU A 82 -8.27 -1.65 7.44
CA LEU A 82 -7.56 -2.69 6.69
C LEU A 82 -7.46 -3.99 7.48
#